data_AF-A0A925FF32-F1
#
_entry.id   AF-A0A925FF32-F1
#
_cell.length_a   1.000
_cell.length_b   1.000
_cell.length_c   1.000
_cell.angle_alpha   90.00
_cell.angle_beta   90.00
_cell.angle_gamma   90.00
#
_symmetry.space_group_name_H-M   'P 1'
#
loop_
_entity.id
_entity.type
_entity.pdbx_description
1 polymer ?
#
loop_
_entity_poly.entity_id
_entity_poly.type
_entity_poly.pdbx_seq_one_letter_code
_entity_poly.pdbx_strand_id
1 'polypeptide(L)'
;MLHPNTFEFLTGLKNNNNKPWFDANRPAYEAAKTDIVRFVETLVAGLSRVDAPVAEAGLLAKACLSRLHRDVRFSANKSPYKTNFFAFISPGGRKSNQAGYYLQLEPGGSFAGGGVYMPEAEELARFRQEIDFNWGE
;
A
#
# COMPACT_ATOMS: atom_id res chain seq x y z
N MET A 1 -6.94 7.16 -13.22
CA MET A 1 -7.63 5.87 -12.96
C MET A 1 -6.62 4.75 -13.20
N LEU A 2 -6.79 3.60 -12.53
CA LEU A 2 -5.92 2.44 -12.72
C LEU A 2 -6.32 1.66 -13.98
N HIS A 3 -5.35 1.21 -14.77
CA HIS A 3 -5.60 0.47 -16.01
C HIS A 3 -5.96 -1.00 -15.73
N PRO A 4 -6.92 -1.61 -16.46
CA PRO A 4 -7.31 -3.02 -16.28
C PRO A 4 -6.14 -4.01 -16.34
N ASN A 5 -5.19 -3.79 -17.26
CA ASN A 5 -3.97 -4.58 -17.41
C ASN A 5 -3.17 -4.75 -16.09
N THR A 6 -3.27 -3.82 -15.15
CA THR A 6 -2.66 -3.97 -13.82
C THR A 6 -3.26 -5.16 -13.06
N PHE A 7 -4.59 -5.32 -13.09
CA PHE A 7 -5.26 -6.46 -12.47
C PHE A 7 -5.09 -7.76 -13.27
N GLU A 8 -5.00 -7.68 -14.60
CA GLU A 8 -4.69 -8.85 -15.43
C GLU A 8 -3.31 -9.41 -15.08
N PHE A 9 -2.29 -8.55 -14.96
CA PHE A 9 -0.97 -8.94 -14.51
C PHE A 9 -1.00 -9.60 -13.13
N LEU A 10 -1.68 -8.99 -12.15
CA LEU A 10 -1.79 -9.56 -10.79
C LEU A 10 -2.51 -10.92 -10.79
N THR A 11 -3.53 -11.09 -11.63
CA THR A 11 -4.25 -12.36 -11.80
C THR A 11 -3.33 -13.43 -12.39
N GLY A 12 -2.60 -13.09 -13.46
CA GLY A 12 -1.60 -13.98 -14.06
C GLY A 12 -0.50 -14.38 -13.06
N LEU A 13 -0.01 -13.41 -12.29
CA LEU A 13 1.01 -13.61 -11.26
C LEU A 13 0.52 -14.51 -10.13
N LYS A 14 -0.74 -14.35 -9.70
CA LYS A 14 -1.37 -15.21 -8.69
C LYS A 14 -1.41 -16.67 -9.13
N ASN A 15 -1.73 -16.91 -10.40
CA ASN A 15 -1.80 -18.26 -10.96
C ASN A 15 -0.42 -18.86 -11.27
N ASN A 16 0.60 -18.03 -11.45
CA ASN A 16 1.94 -18.45 -11.91
C ASN A 16 3.08 -17.82 -11.08
N ASN A 17 3.01 -17.91 -9.75
CA ASN A 17 3.92 -17.21 -8.85
C ASN A 17 5.31 -17.87 -8.78
N ASN A 18 6.08 -17.75 -9.86
CA ASN A 18 7.45 -18.26 -9.98
C ASN A 18 8.31 -17.34 -10.86
N LYS A 19 9.63 -17.42 -10.68
CA LYS A 19 10.59 -16.53 -11.35
C LYS A 19 10.57 -16.65 -12.89
N PRO A 20 10.55 -17.85 -13.50
CA PRO A 20 10.50 -17.96 -14.96
C PRO A 20 9.29 -17.26 -15.58
N TRP A 21 8.10 -17.44 -15.01
CA TRP A 21 6.90 -16.77 -15.50
C TRP A 21 7.00 -15.25 -15.31
N PHE A 22 7.49 -14.79 -14.16
CA PHE A 22 7.68 -13.37 -13.90
C PHE A 22 8.67 -12.74 -14.88
N ASP A 23 9.78 -13.41 -15.19
CA ASP A 23 10.78 -12.92 -16.13
C ASP A 23 10.20 -12.77 -17.55
N ALA A 24 9.40 -13.75 -17.99
CA ALA A 24 8.69 -13.68 -19.27
C ALA A 24 7.64 -12.57 -19.32
N ASN A 25 7.03 -12.24 -18.17
CA ASN A 25 5.98 -11.22 -18.05
C ASN A 25 6.48 -9.88 -17.48
N ARG A 26 7.80 -9.68 -17.44
CA ARG A 26 8.44 -8.46 -16.92
C ARG A 26 7.94 -7.17 -17.58
N PRO A 27 7.66 -7.11 -18.90
CA PRO A 27 7.07 -5.91 -19.50
C PRO A 27 5.71 -5.54 -18.91
N ALA A 28 4.84 -6.54 -18.65
CA ALA A 28 3.54 -6.32 -18.03
C ALA A 28 3.68 -5.83 -16.58
N TYR A 29 4.66 -6.36 -15.84
CA TYR A 29 4.99 -5.86 -14.49
C TYR A 29 5.43 -4.39 -14.50
N GLU A 30 6.36 -3.99 -15.37
CA GLU A 30 6.85 -2.60 -15.41
C GLU A 30 5.75 -1.62 -15.86
N ALA A 31 4.84 -2.06 -16.75
CA ALA A 31 3.64 -1.30 -17.10
C ALA A 31 2.72 -1.12 -15.89
N ALA A 32 2.38 -2.21 -15.19
CA ALA A 32 1.54 -2.18 -13.99
C ALA A 32 2.17 -1.33 -12.86
N LYS A 33 3.50 -1.39 -12.72
CA LYS A 33 4.26 -0.59 -11.76
C LYS A 33 4.24 0.90 -12.10
N THR A 34 4.32 1.25 -13.38
CA THR A 34 4.20 2.65 -13.81
C THR A 34 2.79 3.17 -13.57
N ASP A 35 1.78 2.37 -13.89
CA ASP A 35 0.38 2.68 -13.69
C ASP A 35 0.04 2.91 -12.21
N ILE A 36 0.50 2.01 -11.31
CA ILE A 36 0.24 2.18 -9.88
C ILE A 36 0.94 3.39 -9.28
N VAL A 37 2.14 3.75 -9.75
CA VAL A 37 2.82 4.98 -9.31
C VAL A 37 1.98 6.20 -9.66
N ARG A 38 1.51 6.32 -10.91
CA ARG A 38 0.64 7.44 -11.34
C ARG A 38 -0.68 7.48 -10.58
N PHE A 39 -1.26 6.32 -10.32
CA PHE A 39 -2.49 6.22 -9.53
C PHE A 39 -2.27 6.74 -8.10
N VAL A 40 -1.19 6.33 -7.44
CA VAL A 40 -0.86 6.81 -6.09
C VAL A 40 -0.47 8.29 -6.08
N GLU A 41 0.20 8.82 -7.12
CA GLU A 41 0.45 10.26 -7.26
C GLU A 41 -0.87 11.05 -7.25
N THR A 42 -1.89 10.56 -7.97
CA THR A 42 -3.21 11.17 -7.99
C THR A 42 -3.89 11.11 -6.62
N LEU A 43 -3.77 9.97 -5.92
CA LEU A 43 -4.33 9.81 -4.57
C LEU A 43 -3.67 10.72 -3.55
N VAL A 44 -2.34 10.82 -3.56
CA VAL A 44 -1.58 11.73 -2.69
C VAL A 44 -2.02 13.16 -2.94
N ALA A 45 -2.08 13.60 -4.21
CA ALA A 45 -2.53 14.95 -4.55
C ALA A 45 -3.98 15.24 -4.12
N GLY A 46 -4.86 14.23 -4.15
CA GLY A 46 -6.22 14.34 -3.63
C GLY A 46 -6.26 14.48 -2.11
N LEU A 47 -5.53 13.61 -1.40
CA LEU A 47 -5.44 13.63 0.06
C LEU A 47 -4.80 14.92 0.59
N SER A 48 -3.78 15.46 -0.08
CA SER A 48 -3.16 16.74 0.28
C SER A 48 -4.12 17.94 0.24
N ARG A 49 -5.30 17.82 -0.38
CA ARG A 49 -6.32 18.89 -0.36
C ARG A 49 -7.17 18.88 0.91
N VAL A 50 -7.19 17.77 1.65
CA VAL A 50 -8.07 17.55 2.80
C VAL A 50 -7.31 17.18 4.08
N ASP A 51 -6.04 16.82 3.96
CA ASP A 51 -5.18 16.39 5.06
C ASP A 51 -3.87 17.19 5.01
N ALA A 52 -3.76 18.19 5.89
CA ALA A 52 -2.62 19.10 5.96
C ALA A 52 -1.30 18.37 6.28
N PRO A 53 -1.24 17.43 7.26
CA PRO A 53 -0.05 16.61 7.47
C PRO A 53 0.44 15.88 6.20
N VAL A 54 -0.47 15.34 5.39
CA VAL A 54 -0.10 14.70 4.12
C VAL A 54 0.42 15.72 3.10
N ALA A 55 -0.18 16.91 3.04
CA ALA A 55 0.27 17.99 2.16
C ALA A 55 1.68 18.49 2.50
N GLU A 56 1.94 18.73 3.77
CA GLU A 56 3.22 19.24 4.28
C GLU A 56 4.35 18.22 4.15
N ALA A 57 4.03 16.92 4.20
CA ALA A 57 5.02 15.85 4.12
C ALA A 57 5.72 15.72 2.76
N GLY A 58 5.22 16.37 1.69
CA GLY A 58 5.88 16.37 0.37
C GLY A 58 6.10 14.96 -0.20
N LEU A 59 5.13 14.05 0.00
CA LEU A 59 5.31 12.62 -0.25
C LEU A 59 5.52 12.30 -1.73
N LEU A 60 6.58 11.55 -2.02
CA LEU A 60 6.73 10.87 -3.32
C LEU A 60 5.89 9.59 -3.33
N ALA A 61 5.08 9.36 -4.36
CA ALA A 61 4.23 8.16 -4.47
C ALA A 61 5.02 6.85 -4.34
N LYS A 62 6.24 6.80 -4.88
CA LYS A 62 7.14 5.65 -4.74
C LYS A 62 7.51 5.33 -3.28
N ALA A 63 7.57 6.33 -2.40
CA ALA A 63 7.83 6.16 -0.98
C ALA A 63 6.62 5.60 -0.21
N CYS A 64 5.42 5.75 -0.76
CA CYS A 64 4.18 5.21 -0.21
C CYS A 64 3.95 3.74 -0.65
N LEU A 65 4.58 3.30 -1.74
CA LEU A 65 4.34 2.00 -2.35
C LEU A 65 5.18 0.86 -1.74
N SER A 66 4.59 -0.33 -1.73
CA SER A 66 5.28 -1.55 -1.36
C SER A 66 6.03 -2.18 -2.56
N ARG A 67 7.07 -2.95 -2.25
CA ARG A 67 7.75 -3.79 -3.24
C ARG A 67 6.94 -5.06 -3.50
N LEU A 68 6.90 -5.49 -4.76
CA LEU A 68 6.25 -6.74 -5.18
C LEU A 68 6.99 -7.99 -4.64
N HIS A 69 8.33 -7.95 -4.60
CA HIS A 69 9.13 -9.09 -4.14
C HIS A 69 8.94 -9.34 -2.65
N ARG A 70 8.81 -10.62 -2.28
CA ARG A 70 8.67 -11.08 -0.89
C ARG A 70 10.00 -11.55 -0.35
N ASP A 71 10.23 -11.26 0.93
CA ASP A 71 11.25 -11.99 1.70
C ASP A 71 10.61 -13.29 2.21
N VAL A 72 11.09 -14.42 1.72
CA VAL A 72 10.52 -15.75 1.98
C VAL A 72 11.39 -16.62 2.87
N ARG A 73 12.53 -16.10 3.37
CA ARG A 73 13.51 -16.88 4.15
C ARG A 73 12.86 -17.60 5.33
N PHE A 74 12.03 -16.88 6.08
CA PHE A 74 11.34 -17.38 7.28
C PHE A 74 9.85 -17.68 7.07
N SER A 75 9.32 -17.54 5.84
CA SER A 75 7.90 -17.79 5.56
C SER A 75 7.66 -19.26 5.21
N ALA A 76 6.56 -19.86 5.69
CA ALA A 76 6.09 -21.17 5.21
C ALA A 76 5.64 -21.09 3.73
N ASN A 77 5.02 -19.97 3.34
CA ASN A 77 4.68 -19.71 1.93
C ASN A 77 5.90 -19.17 1.18
N LYS A 78 6.51 -20.02 0.35
CA LYS A 78 7.71 -19.72 -0.45
C LYS A 78 7.47 -18.98 -1.77
N SER A 79 6.23 -18.52 -2.03
CA SER A 79 5.94 -17.76 -3.26
C SER A 79 6.77 -16.46 -3.32
N PRO A 80 7.59 -16.25 -4.37
CA PRO A 80 8.57 -15.16 -4.42
C PRO A 80 7.95 -13.76 -4.54
N TYR A 81 6.71 -13.65 -5.01
CA TYR A 81 6.05 -12.37 -5.25
C TYR A 81 4.75 -12.23 -4.47
N LYS A 82 4.42 -10.98 -4.13
CA LYS A 82 3.08 -10.60 -3.67
C LYS A 82 2.11 -10.62 -4.86
N THR A 83 0.86 -10.93 -4.60
CA THR A 83 -0.24 -10.91 -5.59
C THR A 83 -1.06 -9.64 -5.53
N ASN A 84 -0.55 -8.64 -4.82
CA ASN A 84 -1.18 -7.34 -4.62
C ASN A 84 -0.16 -6.21 -4.73
N PHE A 85 -0.65 -5.04 -5.12
CA PHE A 85 0.02 -3.78 -4.80
C PHE A 85 -0.64 -3.18 -3.56
N PHE A 86 0.16 -2.52 -2.72
CA PHE A 86 -0.39 -1.71 -1.66
C PHE A 86 0.40 -0.43 -1.49
N ALA A 87 -0.31 0.62 -1.07
CA ALA A 87 0.25 1.90 -0.69
C ALA A 87 -0.16 2.22 0.75
N PHE A 88 0.75 2.80 1.52
CA PHE A 88 0.43 3.46 2.78
C PHE A 88 0.89 4.91 2.68
N ILE A 89 -0.08 5.82 2.75
CA ILE A 89 0.10 7.27 2.62
C ILE A 89 -0.01 7.86 4.01
N SER A 90 1.11 8.27 4.55
CA SER A 90 1.26 8.84 5.89
C SER A 90 2.45 9.80 5.88
N PRO A 91 2.47 10.84 6.73
CA PRO A 91 3.66 11.67 6.88
C PRO A 91 4.90 10.80 7.18
N GLY A 92 5.96 10.90 6.37
CA GLY A 92 7.13 10.00 6.43
C GLY A 92 7.03 8.73 5.54
N GLY A 93 5.96 8.57 4.77
CA GLY A 93 5.77 7.50 3.79
C GLY A 93 5.42 6.14 4.42
N ARG A 94 5.61 5.06 3.66
CA ARG A 94 5.14 3.71 4.05
C ARG A 94 5.79 3.13 5.31
N LYS A 95 6.88 3.73 5.79
CA LYS A 95 7.59 3.29 7.01
C LYS A 95 7.23 4.13 8.24
N SER A 96 6.29 5.06 8.09
CA SER A 96 5.83 5.89 9.20
C SER A 96 5.06 5.06 10.23
N ASN A 97 5.21 5.44 11.50
CA ASN A 97 4.38 4.95 12.60
C ASN A 97 3.19 5.89 12.87
N GLN A 98 3.02 6.93 12.05
CA GLN A 98 1.88 7.83 12.17
C GLN A 98 0.62 7.22 11.55
N ALA A 99 -0.53 7.81 11.87
CA ALA A 99 -1.77 7.49 11.19
C ALA A 99 -1.63 7.75 9.68
N GLY A 100 -2.32 6.96 8.88
CA GLY A 100 -2.29 7.12 7.44
C GLY A 100 -3.37 6.32 6.74
N TYR A 101 -3.37 6.44 5.43
CA TYR A 101 -4.32 5.79 4.54
C TYR A 101 -3.68 4.57 3.90
N TYR A 102 -4.30 3.42 4.07
CA TYR A 102 -3.91 2.17 3.45
C TYR A 102 -4.78 1.89 2.23
N LEU A 103 -4.16 1.49 1.14
CA LEU A 103 -4.82 0.98 -0.04
C LEU A 103 -4.19 -0.33 -0.46
N GLN A 104 -5.01 -1.35 -0.67
CA GLN A 104 -4.63 -2.61 -1.28
C GLN A 104 -5.39 -2.85 -2.57
N LEU A 105 -4.65 -3.22 -3.60
CA LEU A 105 -5.16 -3.57 -4.92
C LEU A 105 -4.78 -5.02 -5.21
N GLU A 106 -5.79 -5.87 -5.21
CA GLU A 106 -5.69 -7.30 -5.43
C GLU A 106 -6.93 -7.81 -6.18
N PRO A 107 -6.77 -8.68 -7.19
CA PRO A 107 -7.90 -9.31 -7.85
C PRO A 107 -8.80 -10.05 -6.83
N GLY A 108 -10.03 -9.56 -6.68
CA GLY A 108 -11.02 -10.11 -5.73
C GLY A 108 -10.78 -9.78 -4.25
N GLY A 109 -9.80 -8.92 -3.93
CA GLY A 109 -9.40 -8.61 -2.55
C GLY A 109 -8.91 -7.17 -2.35
N SER A 110 -9.40 -6.23 -3.16
CA SER A 110 -9.03 -4.83 -3.03
C SER A 110 -9.81 -4.15 -1.91
N PHE A 111 -9.13 -3.36 -1.08
CA PHE A 111 -9.76 -2.60 0.00
C PHE A 111 -8.93 -1.37 0.36
N ALA A 112 -9.56 -0.43 1.06
CA ALA A 112 -8.91 0.74 1.64
C ALA A 112 -9.22 0.83 3.14
N GLY A 113 -8.37 1.51 3.88
CA GLY A 113 -8.54 1.75 5.31
C GLY A 113 -7.71 2.93 5.78
N GLY A 114 -7.86 3.30 7.05
CA GLY A 114 -7.09 4.36 7.67
C GLY A 114 -6.79 4.04 9.14
N GLY A 115 -5.72 4.62 9.67
CA GLY A 115 -5.34 4.50 11.07
C GLY A 115 -3.85 4.25 11.27
N VAL A 116 -3.50 3.79 12.46
CA VAL A 116 -2.13 3.47 12.86
C VAL A 116 -1.93 1.96 12.82
N TYR A 117 -0.90 1.50 12.11
CA TYR A 117 -0.60 0.08 11.98
C TYR A 117 0.29 -0.39 13.14
N MET A 118 -0.22 -1.32 13.95
CA MET A 118 0.49 -1.93 15.08
C MET A 118 1.21 -0.90 15.99
N PRO A 119 0.47 0.08 16.58
CA PRO A 119 1.08 1.04 17.49
C PRO A 119 1.68 0.34 18.71
N GLU A 120 2.73 0.95 19.28
CA GLU A 120 3.30 0.49 20.54
C GLU A 120 2.29 0.62 21.68
N ALA A 121 2.46 -0.16 22.75
CA ALA A 121 1.47 -0.23 23.84
C ALA A 121 1.13 1.14 24.44
N GLU A 122 2.12 2.01 24.58
CA GLU A 122 1.95 3.37 25.10
C GLU A 122 1.15 4.28 24.14
N GLU A 123 1.43 4.20 22.84
CA GLU A 123 0.67 4.94 21.82
C GLU A 123 -0.78 4.47 21.75
N LEU A 124 -1.00 3.15 21.79
CA LEU A 124 -2.34 2.56 21.79
C LEU A 124 -3.15 3.01 23.02
N ALA A 125 -2.52 3.09 24.19
CA ALA A 125 -3.16 3.58 25.41
C ALA A 125 -3.59 5.04 25.27
N ARG A 126 -2.72 5.90 24.71
CA ARG A 126 -3.06 7.31 24.43
C ARG A 126 -4.23 7.42 23.47
N PHE A 127 -4.23 6.68 22.35
CA PHE A 127 -5.36 6.73 21.41
C PHE A 127 -6.68 6.31 22.05
N ARG A 128 -6.67 5.25 22.85
CA ARG A 128 -7.87 4.80 23.56
C ARG A 128 -8.38 5.83 24.55
N GLN A 129 -7.48 6.49 25.27
CA GLN A 129 -7.83 7.54 26.21
C GLN A 129 -8.45 8.75 25.49
N GLU A 130 -7.88 9.19 24.38
CA GLU A 130 -8.45 10.29 23.58
C GLU A 130 -9.82 9.92 23.00
N ILE A 131 -10.00 8.69 22.53
CA ILE A 131 -11.30 8.21 22.05
C ILE A 131 -12.31 8.20 23.20
N ASP A 132 -11.96 7.67 24.37
CA ASP A 132 -12.85 7.61 25.54
C ASP A 132 -13.31 8.99 26.00
N PHE A 133 -12.40 9.97 26.03
CA PHE A 133 -12.73 11.34 26.41
C PHE A 133 -13.59 12.09 25.37
N ASN A 134 -13.38 11.86 24.08
CA ASN A 134 -14.02 12.63 23.01
C ASN A 134 -15.15 11.86 22.29
N TRP A 135 -15.54 10.67 22.73
CA TRP A 135 -16.48 9.79 22.01
C TRP A 135 -17.87 10.42 21.75
N GLY A 136 -18.27 11.39 22.57
CA GLY A 136 -19.60 12.01 22.55
C GLY A 136 -19.69 13.38 21.86
N GLU A 137 -18.60 13.88 21.27
CA GLU A 137 -18.60 15.09 20.42
C GLU A 137 -18.92 14.75 18.95
#